data_AF-A0A965B867-F1
#
_entry.id   AF-A0A965B867-F1
#
_cell.length_a   1.000
_cell.length_b   1.000
_cell.length_c   1.000
_cell.angle_alpha   90.00
_cell.angle_beta   90.00
_cell.angle_gamma   90.00
#
_symmetry.space_group_name_H-M   'P 1'
#
loop_
_entity.id
_entity.type
_entity.pdbx_description
1 polymer ?
#
loop_
_entity_poly.entity_id
_entity_poly.type
_entity_poly.pdbx_seq_one_letter_code
_entity_poly.pdbx_strand_id
1 'polypeptide(L)' 'MRDAVMPTAVPGMDLVPSSADLAGAAVELVEREGREGLMKAALAPVAAEYPYVFIDCPPSL' A
#
# COMPACT_ATOMS: atom_id res chain seq x y z
N MET A 1 0.82 -7.90 4.28
CA MET A 1 1.50 -6.60 4.44
C MET A 1 2.94 -6.78 4.84
N ARG A 2 3.26 -7.39 6.00
CA ARG A 2 4.65 -7.62 6.45
C ARG A 2 5.54 -8.26 5.39
N ASP A 3 5.03 -9.27 4.67
CA ASP A 3 5.79 -9.98 3.64
C ASP A 3 6.06 -9.16 2.37
N ALA A 4 5.40 -8.01 2.21
CA ALA A 4 5.58 -7.09 1.08
C ALA A 4 6.47 -5.88 1.43
N VAL A 5 6.85 -5.73 2.71
CA VAL A 5 7.73 -4.65 3.17
C VAL A 5 9.18 -5.03 2.87
N MET A 6 9.92 -4.11 2.27
CA MET A 6 11.32 -4.29 1.90
C MET A 6 12.18 -3.16 2.46
N PRO A 7 13.37 -3.46 3.01
CA PRO A 7 14.30 -2.43 3.44
C PRO A 7 14.83 -1.65 2.24
N THR A 8 15.04 -0.35 2.44
CA THR A 8 15.71 0.50 1.44
C THR A 8 17.16 0.76 1.83
N ALA A 9 17.91 1.43 0.94
CA ALA A 9 19.25 1.90 1.28
C ALA A 9 19.24 3.04 2.32
N VAL A 10 18.09 3.64 2.61
CA VAL A 10 17.92 4.72 3.58
C VAL A 10 17.57 4.12 4.95
N PRO A 11 18.40 4.32 5.99
CA PRO A 11 18.11 3.80 7.32
C PRO A 11 16.79 4.33 7.88
N GLY A 12 15.98 3.44 8.44
CA GLY A 12 14.67 3.79 9.00
C GLY A 12 13.58 4.04 7.95
N MET A 13 13.84 3.73 6.68
CA MET A 13 12.87 3.80 5.60
C MET A 13 12.71 2.44 4.94
N ASP A 14 11.50 1.91 5.03
CA ASP A 14 11.08 0.70 4.33
C ASP A 14 10.08 1.06 3.22
N LEU A 15 10.00 0.20 2.21
CA LEU A 15 9.20 0.41 1.02
C LEU A 15 8.32 -0.81 0.75
N VAL A 16 7.06 -0.57 0.39
CA VAL A 16 6.22 -1.57 -0.26
C VAL A 16 6.21 -1.23 -1.76
N PRO A 17 6.86 -2.03 -2.61
CA PRO A 17 6.93 -1.73 -4.03
C PRO A 17 5.57 -1.95 -4.70
N SER A 18 5.31 -1.17 -5.75
CA SER A 18 4.22 -1.42 -6.69
C SER A 18 4.71 -2.23 -7.89
N SER A 19 3.79 -2.83 -8.63
CA SER A 19 4.06 -3.47 -9.93
C SER A 19 3.10 -2.94 -11.00
N ALA A 20 3.37 -3.26 -12.27
CA ALA A 20 2.45 -2.92 -13.35
C ALA A 20 1.05 -3.54 -13.16
N ASP A 21 0.96 -4.68 -12.47
CA ASP A 21 -0.30 -5.39 -12.20
C ASP A 21 -1.24 -4.58 -11.30
N LEU A 22 -0.72 -3.61 -10.53
CA LEU A 22 -1.54 -2.74 -9.67
C LEU A 22 -2.54 -1.89 -10.49
N ALA A 23 -2.24 -1.61 -11.75
CA ALA A 23 -3.15 -0.92 -12.66
C ALA A 23 -4.40 -1.76 -12.95
N GLY A 24 -4.27 -3.09 -13.06
CA GLY A 24 -5.39 -4.02 -13.20
C GLY A 24 -6.17 -4.16 -11.90
N ALA A 25 -5.47 -4.22 -10.76
CA ALA A 25 -6.09 -4.31 -9.45
C ALA A 25 -7.05 -3.15 -9.15
N ALA A 26 -6.75 -1.93 -9.63
CA ALA A 26 -7.64 -0.78 -9.46
C ALA A 26 -9.04 -1.03 -10.06
N VAL A 27 -9.12 -1.70 -11.22
CA VAL A 27 -10.39 -2.04 -11.87
C VAL A 27 -11.15 -3.09 -11.06
N GLU A 28 -10.46 -4.12 -10.56
CA GLU A 28 -11.07 -5.17 -9.73
C GLU A 28 -11.61 -4.62 -8.40
N LEU A 29 -10.91 -3.64 -7.82
CA LEU A 29 -11.29 -3.01 -6.56
C LEU A 29 -12.50 -2.08 -6.69
N VAL A 30 -12.82 -1.58 -7.89
CA VAL A 30 -13.99 -0.72 -8.12
C VAL A 30 -15.29 -1.46 -7.82
N GLU A 31 -15.37 -2.74 -8.16
CA GLU A 31 -16.54 -3.59 -7.99
C GLU A 31 -16.66 -4.18 -6.56
N ARG A 32 -15.67 -3.96 -5.70
CA ARG A 32 -15.63 -4.53 -4.36
C ARG A 32 -16.39 -3.66 -3.36
N GLU A 33 -17.32 -4.27 -2.63
CA GLU A 33 -17.93 -3.59 -1.47
C GLU A 33 -16.88 -3.22 -0.42
N GLY A 34 -17.00 -2.02 0.15
CA GLY A 34 -16.07 -1.53 1.17
C GLY A 34 -14.66 -1.20 0.65
N ARG A 35 -14.48 -0.98 -0.66
CA ARG A 35 -13.18 -0.67 -1.29
C ARG A 35 -12.40 0.46 -0.61
N GLU A 36 -13.11 1.46 -0.09
CA GLU A 36 -12.52 2.63 0.60
C GLU A 36 -11.74 2.24 1.88
N GLY A 37 -12.09 1.13 2.51
CA GLY A 37 -11.46 0.64 3.73
C GLY A 37 -10.28 -0.30 3.52
N LEU A 38 -10.02 -0.75 2.29
CA LEU A 38 -9.08 -1.85 2.04
C LEU A 38 -7.64 -1.49 2.39
N MET A 39 -7.19 -0.29 2.01
CA MET A 39 -5.84 0.17 2.36
C MET A 39 -5.66 0.28 3.88
N LYS A 40 -6.67 0.81 4.59
CA LYS A 40 -6.66 0.91 6.05
C LYS A 40 -6.54 -0.49 6.69
N ALA A 41 -7.30 -1.46 6.21
CA ALA A 41 -7.22 -2.84 6.69
C ALA A 41 -5.87 -3.49 6.38
N ALA A 42 -5.31 -3.24 5.19
CA ALA A 42 -4.01 -3.76 4.78
C ALA A 42 -2.84 -3.21 5.62
N LEU A 43 -2.91 -1.94 6.03
CA LEU A 43 -1.88 -1.27 6.84
C LEU A 43 -1.96 -1.60 8.34
N ALA A 44 -3.14 -2.02 8.84
CA ALA A 44 -3.36 -2.28 10.27
C ALA A 44 -2.29 -3.17 10.95
N PRO A 45 -1.77 -4.25 10.33
CA PRO A 45 -0.78 -5.13 10.96
C PRO A 45 0.60 -4.49 11.21
N VAL A 46 0.89 -3.35 10.56
CA VAL A 46 2.19 -2.65 10.64
C VAL A 46 2.06 -1.24 11.20
N ALA A 47 0.84 -0.77 11.50
CA ALA A 47 0.59 0.60 11.93
C ALA A 47 1.33 1.00 13.22
N ALA A 48 1.67 0.04 14.08
CA ALA A 48 2.43 0.30 15.30
C ALA A 48 3.95 0.47 15.08
N GLU A 49 4.47 -0.03 13.95
CA GLU A 49 5.90 0.02 13.61
C GLU A 49 6.26 1.29 12.85
N TYR A 50 5.31 1.85 12.10
CA TYR A 50 5.51 3.02 11.26
C TYR A 50 4.69 4.20 11.80
N PRO A 51 5.31 5.16 12.50
CA PRO A 51 4.61 6.36 12.96
C PRO A 51 4.15 7.24 11.78
N TYR A 52 4.81 7.11 10.63
CA TYR A 52 4.48 7.81 9.40
C TYR A 52 4.39 6.80 8.25
N VAL A 53 3.37 6.95 7.40
CA VAL A 53 3.20 6.17 6.17
C VAL A 53 2.94 7.15 5.04
N PHE A 54 3.79 7.12 4.03
CA PHE A 54 3.61 7.88 2.79
C PHE A 54 2.96 6.98 1.74
N ILE A 55 1.89 7.46 1.11
CA ILE A 55 1.21 6.74 0.04
C ILE A 55 1.41 7.55 -1.24
N ASP A 56 2.16 6.98 -2.18
CA ASP A 56 2.35 7.55 -3.51
C ASP A 56 1.18 7.12 -4.40
N CYS A 57 0.20 8.01 -4.53
CA CYS A 57 -0.93 7.82 -5.43
C CYS A 57 -0.59 8.44 -6.78
N PRO A 58 -0.56 7.66 -7.89
CA PRO A 58 -0.42 8.25 -9.21
C PRO A 58 -1.59 9.22 -9.49
N PRO A 59 -1.40 10.22 -10.37
CA PRO A 59 -2.47 11.13 -10.74
C PRO A 59 -3.69 10.34 -11.24
N SER A 60 -4.88 10.77 -10.84
CA SER A 60 -6.14 10.17 -11.28
C SER A 60 -6.20 10.17 -12.81
N LEU A 61 -6.38 8.97 -13.39
CA LEU A 61 -6.68 8.78 -14.81
C LEU A 61 -8.10 9.26 -15.13
#